data_AF-A0A6C0E8J8-F1
#
_entry.id   AF-A0A6C0E8J8-F1
#
_cell.length_a   1.000
_cell.length_b   1.000
_cell.length_c   1.000
_cell.angle_alpha   90.00
_cell.angle_beta   90.00
_cell.angle_gamma   90.00
#
_symmetry.space_group_name_H-M   'P 1'
#
loop_
_entity.id
_entity.type
_entity.pdbx_description
1 polymer ?
#
loop_
_entity_poly.entity_id
_entity_poly.type
_entity_poly.pdbx_seq_one_letter_code
_entity_poly.pdbx_strand_id
1 'polypeptide(L)'
;MSSILSILSKKRNITLRQRDNTTSYYNCINDTIKLMIVSQVHKDITLELNADALNPTIWTVPNNDNYHHVLDLVLNTYDLKNIPSSDKHESHIKDLIEFVESAKLYNYCCNCGSILDLPGESLGSCDNPKCINICDCLLLDNTVTKEYQRYKDSPKVVVVDFIIETAYRASKSTRRQIIFEPIPSYIENVAQQKKRDLWGIIDDFQCKWPLDKLLEKIKKSDTDAELYQEIGDIAYAFVKFALKSNKTLIYQSNLFNSQDIVNTTTNVDHANLMVQQLLELTQLSVKHTHQEEEPFKKAKETCYLYHGSSVENWYSIMRNGLKVGSKSKYFKNGAAYGNGIYLSNTISLSIGYSVGDKIIVAVYEVMGNPSMYKKTDSIYVVPDENKVLLKYLLVFPYSQRYGALGQDLAAILNQKFASGIKNDQNAKQSSINQKRMKRLMREYKILSEENQDTLGFRFEVEDDSNFNVWKIYIKDFEGNDNIHSDMKSLNIKEVELEFNFNENYPFEPPFIRVVYPRFNFKTGHVTIGGSICMELLTNQGWDPTTSISTVVTYVKSAILEGDGRIDHVNYKNKYNIYEARQAYDRMLKTHGWI
;
A
#
# COMPACT_ATOMS: atom_id res chain seq x y z
N MET A 1 -16.33 8.24 -51.75
CA MET A 1 -16.84 6.98 -51.14
C MET A 1 -16.08 5.72 -51.56
N SER A 2 -15.41 5.60 -52.72
CA SER A 2 -14.75 4.34 -53.13
C SER A 2 -13.30 4.13 -52.64
N SER A 3 -12.67 5.11 -51.98
CA SER A 3 -11.27 5.01 -51.53
C SER A 3 -11.12 4.40 -50.12
N ILE A 4 -12.05 4.66 -49.20
CA ILE A 4 -11.98 4.19 -47.81
C ILE A 4 -12.29 2.69 -47.72
N LEU A 5 -13.37 2.22 -48.37
CA LEU A 5 -13.70 0.79 -48.48
C LEU A 5 -12.60 -0.02 -49.18
N SER A 6 -11.81 0.58 -50.07
CA SER A 6 -10.70 -0.10 -50.76
C SER A 6 -9.47 -0.32 -49.86
N ILE A 7 -9.28 0.51 -48.83
CA ILE A 7 -8.17 0.38 -47.87
C ILE A 7 -8.59 -0.56 -46.73
N LEU A 8 -9.87 -0.50 -46.31
CA LEU A 8 -10.43 -1.35 -45.27
C LEU A 8 -10.85 -2.76 -45.74
N SER A 9 -11.17 -2.97 -47.01
CA SER A 9 -11.55 -4.29 -47.56
C SER A 9 -10.36 -5.19 -47.93
N LYS A 10 -9.13 -4.68 -47.91
CA LYS A 10 -7.94 -5.53 -48.00
C LYS A 10 -7.67 -6.12 -46.61
N LYS A 11 -8.26 -7.29 -46.34
CA LYS A 11 -7.94 -8.20 -45.21
C LYS A 11 -6.45 -8.11 -44.83
N ARG A 12 -6.11 -7.22 -43.91
CA ARG A 12 -4.80 -7.15 -43.28
C ARG A 12 -5.08 -6.80 -41.83
N ASN A 13 -4.92 -7.79 -40.97
CA ASN A 13 -4.57 -7.53 -39.59
C ASN A 13 -3.26 -6.75 -39.64
N ILE A 14 -3.32 -5.42 -39.47
CA ILE A 14 -2.11 -4.60 -39.41
C ILE A 14 -1.66 -4.64 -37.96
N THR A 15 -0.66 -5.48 -37.69
CA THR A 15 0.03 -5.53 -36.40
C THR A 15 1.00 -4.36 -36.32
N LEU A 16 0.72 -3.37 -35.47
CA LEU A 16 1.70 -2.36 -35.08
C LEU A 16 2.45 -2.93 -33.85
N ARG A 17 3.79 -3.00 -33.92
CA ARG A 17 4.61 -3.61 -32.85
C ARG A 17 5.57 -2.61 -32.22
N GLN A 18 5.49 -2.56 -30.88
CA GLN A 18 6.49 -2.31 -29.85
C GLN A 18 7.20 -0.95 -29.74
N ARG A 19 6.93 -0.28 -28.62
CA ARG A 19 7.89 0.05 -27.54
C ARG A 19 7.12 -0.09 -26.22
N ASP A 20 7.61 -0.91 -25.30
CA ASP A 20 7.08 -1.14 -23.93
C ASP A 20 5.84 -2.04 -23.81
N ASN A 21 6.05 -3.34 -23.53
CA ASN A 21 5.18 -4.36 -22.89
C ASN A 21 3.66 -4.45 -23.19
N THR A 22 3.14 -3.65 -24.11
CA THR A 22 1.75 -3.55 -24.57
C THR A 22 1.77 -3.67 -26.10
N THR A 23 0.84 -4.43 -26.67
CA THR A 23 0.75 -4.60 -28.13
C THR A 23 -0.62 -4.13 -28.58
N SER A 24 -0.68 -3.07 -29.36
CA SER A 24 -1.94 -2.57 -29.93
C SER A 24 -2.09 -3.08 -31.36
N TYR A 25 -3.28 -3.54 -31.73
CA TYR A 25 -3.59 -3.93 -33.11
C TYR A 25 -5.02 -3.53 -33.43
N TYR A 26 -5.28 -3.15 -34.68
CA TYR A 26 -6.64 -2.85 -35.11
C TYR A 26 -7.08 -3.75 -36.26
N ASN A 27 -8.38 -3.99 -36.34
CA ASN A 27 -9.00 -4.75 -37.41
C ASN A 27 -10.22 -4.00 -37.94
N CYS A 28 -10.41 -4.01 -39.26
CA CYS A 28 -11.61 -3.47 -39.87
C CYS A 28 -12.57 -4.60 -40.23
N ILE A 29 -13.77 -4.57 -39.66
CA ILE A 29 -14.82 -5.55 -39.90
C ILE A 29 -16.11 -4.79 -40.20
N ASN A 30 -16.68 -4.94 -41.40
CA ASN A 30 -17.98 -4.35 -41.78
C ASN A 30 -18.12 -2.86 -41.40
N ASP A 31 -17.28 -2.00 -41.98
CA ASP A 31 -17.26 -0.54 -41.73
C ASP A 31 -17.05 -0.12 -40.25
N THR A 32 -16.62 -1.06 -39.41
CA THR A 32 -16.22 -0.83 -38.02
C THR A 32 -14.71 -0.99 -37.86
N ILE A 33 -14.05 0.02 -37.27
CA ILE A 33 -12.65 -0.09 -36.87
C ILE A 33 -12.61 -0.53 -35.42
N LYS A 34 -12.02 -1.70 -35.14
CA LYS A 34 -11.77 -2.19 -33.79
C LYS A 34 -10.32 -1.98 -33.43
N LEU A 35 -10.00 -1.13 -32.45
CA LEU A 35 -8.66 -1.00 -31.88
C LEU A 35 -8.57 -1.86 -30.62
N MET A 36 -7.68 -2.83 -30.61
CA MET A 36 -7.40 -3.70 -29.47
C MET A 36 -6.07 -3.29 -28.84
N ILE A 37 -6.08 -2.97 -27.56
CA ILE A 37 -4.90 -2.62 -26.77
C ILE A 37 -4.65 -3.78 -25.81
N VAL A 38 -3.57 -4.55 -26.03
CA VAL A 38 -3.20 -5.66 -25.15
C VAL A 38 -2.41 -5.12 -23.96
N SER A 39 -2.91 -5.34 -22.75
CA SER A 39 -2.20 -5.11 -21.49
C SER A 39 -1.65 -6.43 -20.95
N GLN A 40 -0.58 -6.40 -20.16
CA GLN A 40 -0.08 -7.61 -19.47
C GLN A 40 -1.09 -8.24 -18.50
N VAL A 41 -2.08 -7.46 -18.04
CA VAL A 41 -3.12 -7.88 -17.08
C VAL A 41 -4.44 -8.23 -17.78
N HIS A 42 -4.70 -7.68 -18.96
CA HIS A 42 -5.98 -7.84 -19.67
C HIS A 42 -5.78 -8.47 -21.03
N LYS A 43 -6.63 -9.44 -21.36
CA LYS A 43 -6.53 -10.14 -22.65
C LYS A 43 -6.67 -9.19 -23.84
N ASP A 44 -7.53 -8.16 -23.80
CA ASP A 44 -7.57 -7.04 -24.77
C ASP A 44 -8.46 -5.90 -24.20
N ILE A 45 -8.09 -4.62 -24.33
CA ILE A 45 -9.04 -3.49 -24.25
C ILE A 45 -9.47 -3.16 -25.68
N THR A 46 -10.76 -3.28 -25.99
CA THR A 46 -11.26 -3.08 -27.36
C THR A 46 -12.04 -1.78 -27.47
N LEU A 47 -11.58 -0.86 -28.30
CA LEU A 47 -12.32 0.31 -28.77
C LEU A 47 -12.99 -0.02 -30.10
N GLU A 48 -14.29 0.26 -30.22
CA GLU A 48 -15.04 0.07 -31.46
C GLU A 48 -15.49 1.42 -32.02
N LEU A 49 -14.99 1.78 -33.21
CA LEU A 49 -15.48 2.90 -33.99
C LEU A 49 -16.48 2.40 -35.03
N ASN A 50 -17.72 2.82 -34.90
CA ASN A 50 -18.79 2.49 -35.84
C ASN A 50 -18.90 3.61 -36.88
N ALA A 51 -18.51 3.37 -38.13
CA ALA A 51 -18.56 4.36 -39.20
C ALA A 51 -19.82 4.14 -40.06
N ASP A 52 -21.00 4.44 -39.52
CA ASP A 52 -22.24 4.33 -40.30
C ASP A 52 -22.39 5.51 -41.30
N ALA A 53 -22.87 5.21 -42.50
CA ALA A 53 -22.66 5.99 -43.73
C ALA A 53 -23.42 7.33 -43.85
N LEU A 54 -24.03 7.84 -42.77
CA LEU A 54 -24.94 8.99 -42.82
C LEU A 54 -24.70 10.11 -41.79
N ASN A 55 -23.65 10.03 -40.93
CA ASN A 55 -23.12 11.04 -39.96
C ASN A 55 -22.99 10.47 -38.53
N PRO A 56 -21.99 10.85 -37.70
CA PRO A 56 -20.54 10.88 -37.85
C PRO A 56 -19.84 9.79 -36.98
N THR A 57 -18.51 9.71 -37.12
CA THR A 57 -17.53 8.92 -36.36
C THR A 57 -17.62 9.09 -34.83
N ILE A 58 -18.42 8.25 -34.16
CA ILE A 58 -18.47 8.19 -32.69
C ILE A 58 -17.69 6.96 -32.23
N TRP A 59 -16.68 7.17 -31.39
CA TRP A 59 -16.01 6.10 -30.67
C TRP A 59 -16.96 5.56 -29.60
N THR A 60 -17.31 4.28 -29.72
CA THR A 60 -18.07 3.58 -28.70
C THR A 60 -17.16 2.63 -27.97
N VAL A 61 -17.16 2.74 -26.66
CA VAL A 61 -16.44 1.80 -25.81
C VAL A 61 -17.43 0.68 -25.45
N PRO A 62 -17.18 -0.59 -25.80
CA PRO A 62 -18.10 -1.68 -25.49
C PRO A 62 -18.41 -1.70 -23.99
N ASN A 63 -19.69 -1.62 -23.65
CA ASN A 63 -20.15 -1.74 -22.26
C ASN A 63 -19.81 -3.15 -21.77
N ASN A 64 -18.68 -3.34 -21.07
CA ASN A 64 -18.41 -4.46 -20.15
C ASN A 64 -17.00 -4.37 -19.51
N ASP A 65 -16.70 -3.30 -18.77
CA ASP A 65 -15.86 -3.31 -17.54
C ASP A 65 -15.30 -1.91 -17.25
N ASN A 66 -14.86 -1.69 -16.01
CA ASN A 66 -14.38 -0.40 -15.49
C ASN A 66 -13.19 0.25 -16.24
N TYR A 67 -12.44 -0.49 -17.05
CA TYR A 67 -11.34 0.02 -17.89
C TYR A 67 -11.80 0.93 -19.01
N HIS A 68 -12.96 0.58 -19.57
CA HIS A 68 -13.60 1.33 -20.62
C HIS A 68 -13.99 2.74 -20.12
N HIS A 69 -14.15 2.93 -18.82
CA HIS A 69 -14.42 4.23 -18.21
C HIS A 69 -13.23 5.21 -18.32
N VAL A 70 -11.99 4.76 -18.06
CA VAL A 70 -10.79 5.62 -18.15
C VAL A 70 -10.59 6.11 -19.57
N LEU A 71 -10.70 5.17 -20.51
CA LEU A 71 -10.52 5.44 -21.92
C LEU A 71 -11.65 6.33 -22.46
N ASP A 72 -12.89 6.05 -22.08
CA ASP A 72 -14.04 6.90 -22.40
C ASP A 72 -13.86 8.32 -21.85
N LEU A 73 -13.33 8.45 -20.64
CA LEU A 73 -13.14 9.74 -19.97
C LEU A 73 -11.97 10.52 -20.55
N VAL A 74 -10.88 9.88 -20.97
CA VAL A 74 -9.80 10.50 -21.75
C VAL A 74 -10.33 10.95 -23.12
N LEU A 75 -11.07 10.10 -23.83
CA LEU A 75 -11.68 10.46 -25.11
C LEU A 75 -12.67 11.63 -24.97
N ASN A 76 -13.44 11.70 -23.88
CA ASN A 76 -14.32 12.84 -23.57
C ASN A 76 -13.53 14.11 -23.22
N THR A 77 -12.48 14.00 -22.41
CA THR A 77 -11.69 15.14 -21.92
C THR A 77 -11.00 15.89 -23.06
N TYR A 78 -10.59 15.18 -24.10
CA TYR A 78 -9.95 15.75 -25.28
C TYR A 78 -10.91 15.95 -26.46
N ASP A 79 -12.23 15.80 -26.25
CA ASP A 79 -13.29 15.87 -27.29
C ASP A 79 -13.02 14.99 -28.53
N LEU A 80 -12.37 13.86 -28.32
CA LEU A 80 -11.95 12.93 -29.38
C LEU A 80 -13.10 12.02 -29.85
N LYS A 81 -14.27 12.12 -29.21
CA LYS A 81 -15.49 11.43 -29.65
C LYS A 81 -16.14 12.11 -30.86
N ASN A 82 -15.84 13.38 -31.12
CA ASN A 82 -16.46 14.20 -32.15
C ASN A 82 -15.42 14.65 -33.18
N ILE A 83 -14.83 13.72 -33.92
CA ILE A 83 -13.87 14.08 -34.98
C ILE A 83 -14.67 14.48 -36.24
N PRO A 84 -14.55 15.72 -36.75
CA PRO A 84 -15.27 16.16 -37.94
C PRO A 84 -14.87 15.38 -39.20
N SER A 85 -15.86 15.03 -40.02
CA SER A 85 -15.76 14.15 -41.19
C SER A 85 -15.12 14.79 -42.44
N SER A 86 -14.25 15.80 -42.28
CA SER A 86 -13.66 16.48 -43.44
C SER A 86 -12.45 15.70 -43.96
N ASP A 87 -12.62 14.90 -45.01
CA ASP A 87 -11.64 14.31 -45.96
C ASP A 87 -10.28 13.77 -45.44
N LYS A 88 -10.05 13.73 -44.13
CA LYS A 88 -8.79 13.41 -43.44
C LYS A 88 -8.99 12.30 -42.40
N HIS A 89 -9.93 11.39 -42.65
CA HIS A 89 -10.23 10.29 -41.73
C HIS A 89 -9.00 9.44 -41.39
N GLU A 90 -8.14 9.15 -42.38
CA GLU A 90 -6.96 8.29 -42.18
C GLU A 90 -5.87 8.95 -41.32
N SER A 91 -5.63 10.26 -41.48
CA SER A 91 -4.69 10.98 -40.62
C SER A 91 -5.25 11.14 -39.21
N HIS A 92 -6.53 11.46 -39.03
CA HIS A 92 -7.10 11.58 -37.68
C HIS A 92 -7.19 10.26 -36.93
N ILE A 93 -7.49 9.15 -37.61
CA ILE A 93 -7.46 7.81 -36.99
C ILE A 93 -6.01 7.46 -36.61
N LYS A 94 -5.03 7.79 -37.45
CA LYS A 94 -3.61 7.61 -37.13
C LYS A 94 -3.18 8.50 -35.97
N ASP A 95 -3.54 9.78 -35.96
CA ASP A 95 -3.24 10.74 -34.89
C ASP A 95 -3.92 10.34 -33.58
N LEU A 96 -5.10 9.72 -33.64
CA LEU A 96 -5.79 9.19 -32.47
C LEU A 96 -5.18 7.88 -31.97
N ILE A 97 -4.75 6.98 -32.87
CA ILE A 97 -3.99 5.78 -32.49
C ILE A 97 -2.66 6.20 -31.86
N GLU A 98 -1.93 7.13 -32.50
CA GLU A 98 -0.73 7.74 -31.94
C GLU A 98 -1.03 8.48 -30.63
N PHE A 99 -2.18 9.15 -30.49
CA PHE A 99 -2.60 9.76 -29.23
C PHE A 99 -2.91 8.71 -28.17
N VAL A 100 -3.61 7.62 -28.46
CA VAL A 100 -3.90 6.55 -27.48
C VAL A 100 -2.61 5.82 -27.08
N GLU A 101 -1.68 5.62 -28.02
CA GLU A 101 -0.35 5.06 -27.79
C GLU A 101 0.58 6.03 -27.03
N SER A 102 0.48 7.34 -27.29
CA SER A 102 1.33 8.39 -26.67
C SER A 102 0.72 9.05 -25.43
N ALA A 103 -0.58 8.91 -25.21
CA ALA A 103 -1.31 9.51 -24.08
C ALA A 103 -0.79 8.96 -22.77
N LYS A 104 -0.11 7.79 -22.78
CA LYS A 104 0.47 7.18 -21.59
C LYS A 104 -0.60 7.14 -20.50
N LEU A 105 -1.68 6.37 -20.70
CA LEU A 105 -2.90 6.40 -19.88
C LEU A 105 -2.65 6.30 -18.36
N TYR A 106 -1.54 5.68 -17.96
CA TYR A 106 -1.00 5.66 -16.59
C TYR A 106 -0.60 7.03 -16.02
N ASN A 107 -0.65 8.10 -16.83
CA ASN A 107 -0.50 9.50 -16.43
C ASN A 107 -1.82 10.13 -15.99
N TYR A 108 -2.95 9.41 -16.08
CA TYR A 108 -4.27 9.91 -15.73
C TYR A 108 -4.93 9.05 -14.67
N CYS A 109 -5.77 9.67 -13.85
CA CYS A 109 -6.55 8.98 -12.85
C CYS A 109 -7.56 8.02 -13.50
N CYS A 110 -7.55 6.77 -13.04
CA CYS A 110 -8.44 5.69 -13.46
C CYS A 110 -9.94 5.95 -13.16
N ASN A 111 -10.26 6.99 -12.41
CA ASN A 111 -11.64 7.30 -12.04
C ASN A 111 -12.09 8.66 -12.59
N CYS A 112 -11.32 9.73 -12.39
CA CYS A 112 -11.73 11.07 -12.82
C CYS A 112 -10.95 11.63 -14.01
N GLY A 113 -9.94 10.92 -14.52
CA GLY A 113 -9.11 11.35 -15.65
C GLY A 113 -8.26 12.59 -15.42
N SER A 114 -8.12 13.06 -14.18
CA SER A 114 -7.16 14.12 -13.88
C SER A 114 -5.73 13.62 -14.13
N ILE A 115 -4.85 14.49 -14.62
CA ILE A 115 -3.43 14.19 -14.76
C ILE A 115 -2.85 13.84 -13.38
N LEU A 116 -2.11 12.73 -13.29
CA LEU A 116 -1.42 12.26 -12.10
C LEU A 116 -0.08 12.98 -11.93
N ASP A 117 0.30 13.15 -10.67
CA ASP A 117 1.53 13.86 -10.32
C ASP A 117 2.80 13.07 -10.65
N LEU A 118 2.74 11.75 -10.57
CA LEU A 118 3.82 10.84 -10.92
C LEU A 118 3.34 9.93 -12.07
N PRO A 119 4.06 9.86 -13.20
CA PRO A 119 3.79 8.83 -14.20
C PRO A 119 4.03 7.44 -13.58
N GLY A 120 2.99 6.61 -13.50
CA GLY A 120 3.10 5.23 -13.03
C GLY A 120 3.49 4.27 -14.16
N GLU A 121 3.89 3.04 -13.82
CA GLU A 121 4.01 1.95 -14.80
C GLU A 121 2.65 1.26 -15.07
N SER A 122 1.62 1.61 -14.29
CA SER A 122 0.28 1.03 -14.32
C SER A 122 -0.80 2.10 -14.10
N LEU A 123 -2.06 1.74 -14.38
CA LEU A 123 -3.22 2.60 -14.11
C LEU A 123 -3.35 2.86 -12.60
N GLY A 124 -3.54 4.12 -12.22
CA GLY A 124 -3.62 4.56 -10.82
C GLY A 124 -4.68 5.62 -10.54
N SER A 125 -4.80 6.08 -9.30
CA SER A 125 -5.73 7.13 -8.88
C SER A 125 -5.02 8.46 -8.63
N CYS A 126 -5.73 9.57 -8.76
CA CYS A 126 -5.29 10.83 -8.14
C CYS A 126 -5.50 10.79 -6.62
N ASP A 127 -5.06 11.85 -5.92
CA ASP A 127 -5.13 11.97 -4.46
C ASP A 127 -6.55 12.15 -3.91
N ASN A 128 -7.58 12.22 -4.76
CA ASN A 128 -8.95 12.27 -4.30
C ASN A 128 -9.34 10.94 -3.62
N PRO A 129 -9.75 10.95 -2.33
CA PRO A 129 -10.09 9.73 -1.60
C PRO A 129 -11.14 8.86 -2.30
N LYS A 130 -12.12 9.45 -2.98
CA LYS A 130 -13.12 8.68 -3.74
C LYS A 130 -12.49 7.95 -4.93
N CYS A 131 -11.55 8.58 -5.62
CA CYS A 131 -10.84 7.96 -6.74
C CYS A 131 -9.95 6.81 -6.26
N ILE A 132 -9.26 6.98 -5.13
CA ILE A 132 -8.46 5.92 -4.50
C ILE A 132 -9.36 4.72 -4.15
N ASN A 133 -10.44 4.96 -3.41
CA ASN A 133 -11.36 3.88 -3.00
C ASN A 133 -11.98 3.14 -4.20
N ILE A 134 -12.27 3.84 -5.30
CA ILE A 134 -12.76 3.20 -6.53
C ILE A 134 -11.64 2.40 -7.20
N CYS A 135 -10.47 2.99 -7.44
CA CYS A 135 -9.35 2.29 -8.08
C CYS A 135 -8.92 1.04 -7.27
N ASP A 136 -9.03 1.07 -5.93
CA ASP A 136 -8.79 -0.09 -5.04
C ASP A 136 -9.81 -1.23 -5.19
N CYS A 137 -10.91 -1.02 -5.92
CA CYS A 137 -11.90 -2.04 -6.27
C CYS A 137 -11.73 -2.60 -7.68
N LEU A 138 -11.06 -1.87 -8.57
CA LEU A 138 -11.00 -2.19 -9.98
C LEU A 138 -9.91 -3.25 -10.23
N LEU A 139 -10.10 -4.09 -11.25
CA LEU A 139 -9.17 -5.18 -11.62
C LEU A 139 -7.84 -4.67 -12.26
N LEU A 140 -7.29 -3.51 -11.86
CA LEU A 140 -6.19 -2.84 -12.60
C LEU A 140 -4.86 -3.62 -12.67
N ASP A 141 -4.70 -4.65 -11.85
CA ASP A 141 -3.48 -5.41 -11.64
C ASP A 141 -3.81 -6.77 -11.00
N ASN A 142 -2.79 -7.60 -10.82
CA ASN A 142 -2.89 -8.88 -10.10
C ASN A 142 -2.71 -8.72 -8.58
N THR A 143 -3.17 -7.62 -7.95
CA THR A 143 -2.97 -7.39 -6.51
C THR A 143 -3.41 -8.58 -5.66
N VAL A 144 -4.61 -9.13 -5.91
CA VAL A 144 -5.20 -10.15 -5.04
C VAL A 144 -4.40 -11.45 -5.11
N THR A 145 -4.13 -11.96 -6.31
CA THR A 145 -3.37 -13.19 -6.49
C THR A 145 -1.90 -12.99 -6.18
N LYS A 146 -1.30 -11.82 -6.43
CA LYS A 146 0.09 -11.54 -6.01
C LYS A 146 0.23 -11.52 -4.50
N GLU A 147 -0.64 -10.83 -3.77
CA GLU A 147 -0.60 -10.83 -2.30
C GLU A 147 -0.80 -12.24 -1.73
N TYR A 148 -1.68 -13.04 -2.35
CA TYR A 148 -1.85 -14.43 -1.97
C TYR A 148 -0.62 -15.30 -2.30
N GLN A 149 -0.14 -15.28 -3.55
CA GLN A 149 0.96 -16.10 -4.06
C GLN A 149 2.30 -15.77 -3.40
N ARG A 150 2.60 -14.48 -3.21
CA ARG A 150 3.80 -14.00 -2.51
C ARG A 150 3.96 -14.67 -1.15
N TYR A 151 2.84 -15.06 -0.55
CA TYR A 151 2.83 -15.66 0.77
C TYR A 151 2.37 -17.11 0.79
N LYS A 152 2.12 -17.78 -0.34
CA LYS A 152 1.48 -19.11 -0.38
C LYS A 152 2.11 -20.15 0.54
N ASP A 153 3.44 -20.12 0.66
CA ASP A 153 4.24 -21.01 1.55
C ASP A 153 4.72 -20.31 2.84
N SER A 154 4.22 -19.10 3.10
CA SER A 154 4.57 -18.21 4.20
C SER A 154 3.43 -18.15 5.23
N PRO A 155 3.74 -17.95 6.52
CA PRO A 155 2.73 -17.66 7.53
C PRO A 155 1.88 -16.40 7.24
N LYS A 156 2.28 -15.57 6.27
CA LYS A 156 1.54 -14.39 5.82
C LYS A 156 0.25 -14.71 5.02
N VAL A 157 0.03 -15.93 4.49
CA VAL A 157 -1.31 -16.30 3.91
C VAL A 157 -2.42 -16.09 4.94
N VAL A 158 -2.13 -16.44 6.20
CA VAL A 158 -3.08 -16.33 7.31
C VAL A 158 -3.55 -14.87 7.47
N VAL A 159 -2.70 -13.90 7.12
CA VAL A 159 -3.04 -12.48 7.15
C VAL A 159 -4.04 -12.10 6.05
N VAL A 160 -3.85 -12.59 4.82
CA VAL A 160 -4.76 -12.33 3.70
C VAL A 160 -6.15 -12.89 4.02
N ASP A 161 -6.22 -14.14 4.47
CA ASP A 161 -7.46 -14.79 4.90
C ASP A 161 -8.14 -14.00 6.03
N PHE A 162 -7.36 -13.55 7.03
CA PHE A 162 -7.85 -12.77 8.17
C PHE A 162 -8.43 -11.40 7.76
N ILE A 163 -7.77 -10.67 6.85
CA ILE A 163 -8.24 -9.37 6.36
C ILE A 163 -9.58 -9.53 5.62
N ILE A 164 -9.69 -10.53 4.75
CA ILE A 164 -10.90 -10.81 3.96
C ILE A 164 -12.03 -11.29 4.88
N GLU A 165 -11.73 -12.20 5.81
CA GLU A 165 -12.72 -12.72 6.75
C GLU A 165 -13.31 -11.61 7.63
N THR A 166 -12.47 -10.76 8.23
CA THR A 166 -12.98 -9.67 9.09
C THR A 166 -13.87 -8.70 8.31
N ALA A 167 -13.54 -8.40 7.06
CA ALA A 167 -14.40 -7.61 6.16
C ALA A 167 -15.74 -8.31 5.91
N TYR A 168 -15.71 -9.60 5.56
CA TYR A 168 -16.92 -10.40 5.30
C TYR A 168 -17.85 -10.47 6.52
N ARG A 169 -17.29 -10.64 7.72
CA ARG A 169 -18.05 -10.67 8.98
C ARG A 169 -18.67 -9.32 9.30
N ALA A 170 -17.92 -8.24 9.10
CA ALA A 170 -18.41 -6.88 9.30
C ALA A 170 -19.59 -6.55 8.38
N SER A 171 -19.50 -6.90 7.09
CA SER A 171 -20.55 -6.62 6.09
C SER A 171 -21.80 -7.50 6.25
N LYS A 172 -21.68 -8.68 6.87
CA LYS A 172 -22.80 -9.57 7.22
C LYS A 172 -23.47 -9.23 8.55
N SER A 173 -22.85 -8.39 9.37
CA SER A 173 -23.35 -8.05 10.71
C SER A 173 -24.67 -7.27 10.65
N THR A 174 -25.54 -7.47 11.63
CA THR A 174 -26.71 -6.59 11.84
C THR A 174 -26.32 -5.14 12.13
N ARG A 175 -25.06 -4.90 12.53
CA ARG A 175 -24.49 -3.57 12.79
C ARG A 175 -23.66 -3.03 11.62
N ARG A 176 -23.71 -3.65 10.44
CA ARG A 176 -22.89 -3.31 9.27
C ARG A 176 -22.84 -1.83 8.91
N GLN A 177 -23.94 -1.10 9.08
CA GLN A 177 -24.00 0.36 8.87
C GLN A 177 -23.09 1.19 9.79
N ILE A 178 -22.62 0.59 10.90
CA ILE A 178 -21.75 1.24 11.89
C ILE A 178 -20.32 0.72 11.79
N ILE A 179 -20.13 -0.58 11.54
CA ILE A 179 -18.85 -1.27 11.72
C ILE A 179 -18.19 -1.75 10.41
N PHE A 180 -18.90 -1.70 9.28
CA PHE A 180 -18.30 -1.94 7.97
C PHE A 180 -17.91 -0.59 7.36
N GLU A 181 -16.85 0.01 7.92
CA GLU A 181 -16.32 1.32 7.55
C GLU A 181 -14.80 1.20 7.39
N PRO A 182 -14.20 1.61 6.26
CA PRO A 182 -14.83 2.19 5.07
C PRO A 182 -15.68 1.21 4.24
N ILE A 183 -16.61 1.75 3.46
CA ILE A 183 -17.40 0.98 2.48
C ILE A 183 -16.73 1.08 1.10
N PRO A 184 -16.67 0.00 0.31
CA PRO A 184 -16.15 0.05 -1.05
C PRO A 184 -17.01 0.98 -1.94
N SER A 185 -16.52 2.18 -2.26
CA SER A 185 -17.28 3.19 -3.03
C SER A 185 -17.69 2.71 -4.42
N TYR A 186 -16.94 1.78 -5.02
CA TYR A 186 -17.38 1.13 -6.25
C TYR A 186 -18.73 0.43 -6.10
N ILE A 187 -18.93 -0.32 -5.02
CA ILE A 187 -20.17 -1.05 -4.77
C ILE A 187 -21.31 -0.07 -4.46
N GLU A 188 -21.01 1.05 -3.77
CA GLU A 188 -21.98 2.14 -3.58
C GLU A 188 -22.44 2.73 -4.92
N ASN A 189 -21.51 2.97 -5.85
CA ASN A 189 -21.83 3.47 -7.18
C ASN A 189 -22.68 2.48 -7.97
N VAL A 190 -22.35 1.18 -7.93
CA VAL A 190 -23.15 0.13 -8.59
C VAL A 190 -24.56 0.06 -7.99
N ALA A 191 -24.70 0.20 -6.67
CA ALA A 191 -26.00 0.24 -5.99
C ALA A 191 -26.85 1.42 -6.47
N GLN A 192 -26.26 2.62 -6.54
CA GLN A 192 -26.92 3.82 -7.03
C GLN A 192 -27.33 3.69 -8.50
N GLN A 193 -26.44 3.23 -9.37
CA GLN A 193 -26.70 3.03 -10.79
C GLN A 193 -27.83 2.01 -11.03
N LYS A 194 -27.81 0.90 -10.29
CA LYS A 194 -28.85 -0.14 -10.37
C LYS A 194 -30.12 0.23 -9.61
N LYS A 195 -30.15 1.38 -8.92
CA LYS A 195 -31.24 1.80 -8.03
C LYS A 195 -31.62 0.71 -7.01
N ARG A 196 -30.61 0.02 -6.48
CA ARG A 196 -30.75 -1.05 -5.48
C ARG A 196 -30.15 -0.61 -4.15
N ASP A 197 -30.60 -1.24 -3.07
CA ASP A 197 -29.96 -1.10 -1.77
C ASP A 197 -28.55 -1.71 -1.78
N LEU A 198 -27.59 -0.99 -1.19
CA LEU A 198 -26.19 -1.42 -1.08
C LEU A 198 -26.08 -2.78 -0.39
N TRP A 199 -26.79 -2.96 0.73
CA TRP A 199 -26.71 -4.18 1.52
C TRP A 199 -27.36 -5.34 0.79
N GLY A 200 -28.42 -5.10 0.01
CA GLY A 200 -28.98 -6.11 -0.90
C GLY A 200 -27.96 -6.60 -1.94
N ILE A 201 -27.13 -5.71 -2.50
CA ILE A 201 -26.03 -6.13 -3.40
C ILE A 201 -24.97 -6.94 -2.66
N ILE A 202 -24.63 -6.52 -1.43
CA ILE A 202 -23.68 -7.24 -0.58
C ILE A 202 -24.21 -8.64 -0.23
N ASP A 203 -25.47 -8.73 0.20
CA ASP A 203 -26.14 -9.97 0.60
C ASP A 203 -26.25 -10.94 -0.58
N ASP A 204 -26.54 -10.46 -1.79
CA ASP A 204 -26.56 -11.27 -3.02
C ASP A 204 -25.19 -11.92 -3.29
N PHE A 205 -24.10 -11.15 -3.19
CA PHE A 205 -22.75 -11.71 -3.39
C PHE A 205 -22.42 -12.72 -2.29
N GLN A 206 -22.73 -12.43 -1.03
CA GLN A 206 -22.42 -13.31 0.11
C GLN A 206 -23.24 -14.59 0.07
N CYS A 207 -24.45 -14.55 -0.48
CA CYS A 207 -25.26 -15.74 -0.73
C CYS A 207 -24.63 -16.62 -1.83
N LYS A 208 -24.13 -16.01 -2.90
CA LYS A 208 -23.45 -16.71 -4.00
C LYS A 208 -22.09 -17.27 -3.57
N TRP A 209 -21.36 -16.53 -2.74
CA TRP A 209 -19.99 -16.81 -2.32
C TRP A 209 -19.86 -16.88 -0.80
N PRO A 210 -20.21 -18.03 -0.18
CA PRO A 210 -19.85 -18.31 1.21
C PRO A 210 -18.34 -18.16 1.43
N LEU A 211 -17.93 -17.67 2.60
CA LEU A 211 -16.55 -17.31 2.91
C LEU A 211 -15.53 -18.39 2.54
N ASP A 212 -15.75 -19.66 2.94
CA ASP A 212 -14.80 -20.74 2.66
C ASP A 212 -14.62 -20.98 1.15
N LYS A 213 -15.71 -20.90 0.37
CA LYS A 213 -15.67 -21.03 -1.09
C LYS A 213 -15.00 -19.83 -1.75
N LEU A 214 -15.24 -18.63 -1.25
CA LEU A 214 -14.60 -17.41 -1.73
C LEU A 214 -13.08 -17.49 -1.53
N LEU A 215 -12.65 -17.84 -0.31
CA LEU A 215 -11.25 -18.03 0.01
C LEU A 215 -10.66 -19.12 -0.89
N GLU A 216 -11.28 -20.31 -0.99
CA GLU A 216 -10.82 -21.41 -1.84
C GLU A 216 -10.60 -20.98 -3.30
N LYS A 217 -11.51 -20.16 -3.86
CA LYS A 217 -11.33 -19.61 -5.22
C LYS A 217 -10.11 -18.72 -5.33
N ILE A 218 -9.93 -17.79 -4.40
CA ILE A 218 -8.74 -16.93 -4.36
C ILE A 218 -7.46 -17.77 -4.31
N LYS A 219 -7.43 -18.88 -3.54
CA LYS A 219 -6.25 -19.75 -3.44
C LYS A 219 -5.89 -20.49 -4.73
N LYS A 220 -6.89 -20.71 -5.59
CA LYS A 220 -6.79 -21.52 -6.81
C LYS A 220 -6.53 -20.68 -8.06
N SER A 221 -6.89 -19.41 -8.07
CA SER A 221 -6.69 -18.53 -9.21
C SER A 221 -5.22 -18.13 -9.38
N ASP A 222 -4.74 -18.17 -10.62
CA ASP A 222 -3.37 -17.76 -10.96
C ASP A 222 -3.28 -16.25 -11.23
N THR A 223 -4.39 -15.65 -11.70
CA THR A 223 -4.48 -14.21 -12.02
C THR A 223 -5.75 -13.59 -11.47
N ASP A 224 -5.73 -12.28 -11.21
CA ASP A 224 -6.92 -11.54 -10.79
C ASP A 224 -7.99 -11.54 -11.89
N ALA A 225 -7.60 -11.60 -13.16
CA ALA A 225 -8.53 -11.64 -14.28
C ALA A 225 -9.33 -12.95 -14.32
N GLU A 226 -8.67 -14.08 -14.06
CA GLU A 226 -9.34 -15.37 -13.86
C GLU A 226 -10.27 -15.30 -12.65
N LEU A 227 -9.77 -14.83 -11.51
CA LEU A 227 -10.56 -14.69 -10.30
C LEU A 227 -11.82 -13.85 -10.55
N TYR A 228 -11.69 -12.69 -11.18
CA TYR A 228 -12.79 -11.80 -11.54
C TYR A 228 -13.85 -12.48 -12.41
N GLN A 229 -13.42 -13.25 -13.42
CA GLN A 229 -14.33 -14.01 -14.28
C GLN A 229 -15.12 -15.07 -13.49
N GLU A 230 -14.48 -15.69 -12.49
CA GLU A 230 -15.14 -16.69 -11.67
C GLU A 230 -16.11 -16.08 -10.66
N ILE A 231 -15.66 -15.10 -9.86
CA ILE A 231 -16.42 -14.59 -8.71
C ILE A 231 -17.34 -13.41 -9.06
N GLY A 232 -17.05 -12.72 -10.16
CA GLY A 232 -17.77 -11.54 -10.62
C GLY A 232 -17.29 -10.23 -10.00
N ASP A 233 -17.78 -9.14 -10.57
CA ASP A 233 -17.38 -7.76 -10.28
C ASP A 233 -17.52 -7.35 -8.81
N ILE A 234 -18.68 -7.62 -8.19
CA ILE A 234 -18.95 -7.22 -6.80
C ILE A 234 -18.07 -7.97 -5.81
N ALA A 235 -17.92 -9.29 -6.00
CA ALA A 235 -17.12 -10.13 -5.10
C ALA A 235 -15.63 -9.78 -5.23
N TYR A 236 -15.14 -9.57 -6.46
CA TYR A 236 -13.77 -9.14 -6.69
C TYR A 236 -13.50 -7.75 -6.10
N ALA A 237 -14.38 -6.77 -6.36
CA ALA A 237 -14.27 -5.43 -5.79
C ALA A 237 -14.23 -5.46 -4.27
N PHE A 238 -15.08 -6.27 -3.63
CA PHE A 238 -15.08 -6.45 -2.18
C PHE A 238 -13.74 -6.99 -1.66
N VAL A 239 -13.21 -8.05 -2.29
CA VAL A 239 -11.95 -8.69 -1.87
C VAL A 239 -10.77 -7.74 -2.05
N LYS A 240 -10.61 -7.14 -3.25
CA LYS A 240 -9.50 -6.23 -3.52
C LYS A 240 -9.54 -5.02 -2.60
N PHE A 241 -10.72 -4.44 -2.39
CA PHE A 241 -10.88 -3.33 -1.46
C PHE A 241 -10.55 -3.70 -0.03
N ALA A 242 -10.97 -4.89 0.45
CA ALA A 242 -10.64 -5.34 1.79
C ALA A 242 -9.12 -5.37 2.01
N LEU A 243 -8.35 -5.84 1.02
CA LEU A 243 -6.88 -5.87 1.07
C LEU A 243 -6.28 -4.45 0.99
N LYS A 244 -6.66 -3.67 -0.02
CA LYS A 244 -6.05 -2.35 -0.30
C LYS A 244 -6.41 -1.26 0.71
N SER A 245 -7.63 -1.30 1.27
CA SER A 245 -8.07 -0.35 2.31
C SER A 245 -7.35 -0.52 3.66
N ASN A 246 -6.64 -1.64 3.85
CA ASN A 246 -5.90 -1.91 5.07
C ASN A 246 -4.54 -1.18 5.06
N LYS A 247 -4.49 0.00 5.68
CA LYS A 247 -3.31 0.89 5.66
C LYS A 247 -2.15 0.43 6.55
N THR A 248 -2.38 -0.51 7.46
CA THR A 248 -1.37 -1.02 8.38
C THR A 248 -0.73 -2.29 7.82
N LEU A 249 0.59 -2.44 7.95
CA LEU A 249 1.25 -3.69 7.58
C LEU A 249 1.03 -4.73 8.70
N ILE A 250 0.28 -5.78 8.38
CA ILE A 250 0.04 -6.91 9.29
C ILE A 250 0.89 -8.09 8.83
N TYR A 251 1.58 -8.74 9.75
CA TYR A 251 2.40 -9.90 9.45
C TYR A 251 2.41 -10.90 10.61
N GLN A 252 2.53 -12.19 10.28
CA GLN A 252 2.73 -13.20 11.31
C GLN A 252 4.02 -12.93 12.08
N SER A 253 3.95 -13.10 13.40
CA SER A 253 5.06 -12.91 14.32
C SER A 253 5.17 -14.09 15.27
N ASN A 254 6.36 -14.33 15.80
CA ASN A 254 6.60 -15.33 16.83
C ASN A 254 6.87 -14.60 18.16
N LEU A 255 5.87 -13.84 18.63
CA LEU A 255 6.00 -12.99 19.82
C LEU A 255 6.21 -13.82 21.07
N PHE A 256 5.49 -14.93 21.14
CA PHE A 256 5.49 -15.89 22.21
C PHE A 256 5.76 -17.27 21.62
N ASN A 257 6.78 -17.95 22.14
CA ASN A 257 7.30 -19.20 21.58
C ASN A 257 7.49 -20.28 22.68
N SER A 258 7.86 -21.49 22.26
CA SER A 258 8.03 -22.62 23.20
C SER A 258 9.05 -22.35 24.30
N GLN A 259 10.08 -21.52 24.08
CA GLN A 259 11.06 -21.18 25.11
C GLN A 259 10.44 -20.36 26.24
N ASP A 260 9.49 -19.48 25.92
CA ASP A 260 8.75 -18.71 26.92
C ASP A 260 7.90 -19.63 27.84
N ILE A 261 7.52 -20.82 27.35
CA ILE A 261 6.81 -21.85 28.14
C ILE A 261 7.79 -22.69 28.96
N VAL A 262 8.82 -23.24 28.33
CA VAL A 262 9.76 -24.19 28.97
C VAL A 262 10.47 -23.57 30.17
N ASN A 263 10.67 -22.25 30.17
CA ASN A 263 11.29 -21.53 31.28
C ASN A 263 10.40 -21.42 32.54
N THR A 264 9.13 -21.81 32.47
CA THR A 264 8.13 -21.52 33.52
C THR A 264 7.74 -22.74 34.34
N THR A 265 8.02 -23.96 33.87
CA THR A 265 7.67 -25.20 34.55
C THR A 265 8.67 -26.31 34.28
N THR A 266 8.93 -27.14 35.29
CA THR A 266 9.75 -28.36 35.15
C THR A 266 8.92 -29.59 34.77
N ASN A 267 7.58 -29.48 34.73
CA ASN A 267 6.70 -30.56 34.29
C ASN A 267 6.59 -30.57 32.76
N VAL A 268 7.24 -31.56 32.14
CA VAL A 268 7.35 -31.70 30.68
C VAL A 268 5.99 -31.96 30.02
N ASP A 269 5.13 -32.79 30.59
CA ASP A 269 3.81 -33.09 30.01
C ASP A 269 2.91 -31.86 29.99
N HIS A 270 2.95 -31.08 31.08
CA HIS A 270 2.21 -29.82 31.17
C HIS A 270 2.75 -28.75 30.19
N ALA A 271 4.08 -28.65 30.08
CA ALA A 271 4.72 -27.79 29.09
C ALA A 271 4.32 -28.17 27.66
N ASN A 272 4.31 -29.47 27.34
CA ASN A 272 3.91 -29.97 26.03
C ASN A 272 2.45 -29.61 25.69
N LEU A 273 1.53 -29.73 26.65
CA LEU A 273 0.14 -29.33 26.45
C LEU A 273 0.01 -27.84 26.11
N MET A 274 0.74 -26.97 26.84
CA MET A 274 0.76 -25.53 26.54
C MET A 274 1.40 -25.22 25.19
N VAL A 275 2.44 -25.95 24.79
CA VAL A 275 3.07 -25.80 23.46
C VAL A 275 2.07 -26.18 22.36
N GLN A 276 1.26 -27.22 22.53
CA GLN A 276 0.20 -27.55 21.55
C GLN A 276 -0.84 -26.43 21.41
N GLN A 277 -1.28 -25.84 22.52
CA GLN A 277 -2.19 -24.68 22.49
C GLN A 277 -1.55 -23.48 21.79
N LEU A 278 -0.25 -23.26 21.99
CA LEU A 278 0.52 -22.22 21.34
C LEU A 278 0.63 -22.42 19.83
N LEU A 279 0.79 -23.65 19.34
CA LEU A 279 0.92 -23.93 17.91
C LEU A 279 -0.36 -23.56 17.12
N GLU A 280 -1.52 -23.60 17.77
CA GLU A 280 -2.80 -23.17 17.18
C GLU A 280 -3.03 -21.65 17.28
N LEU A 281 -2.28 -20.94 18.12
CA LEU A 281 -2.40 -19.50 18.30
C LEU A 281 -1.77 -18.76 17.11
N THR A 282 -2.61 -18.05 16.37
CA THR A 282 -2.14 -17.11 15.36
C THR A 282 -1.72 -15.80 16.04
N GLN A 283 -0.46 -15.41 15.86
CA GLN A 283 0.14 -14.22 16.48
C GLN A 283 0.54 -13.24 15.38
N LEU A 284 -0.17 -12.11 15.29
CA LEU A 284 0.09 -11.09 14.27
C LEU A 284 0.70 -9.84 14.92
N SER A 285 1.68 -9.27 14.23
CA SER A 285 2.22 -7.94 14.52
C SER A 285 1.67 -6.92 13.53
N VAL A 286 1.46 -5.71 14.00
CA VAL A 286 0.92 -4.59 13.23
C VAL A 286 1.95 -3.46 13.24
N LYS A 287 2.40 -3.07 12.05
CA LYS A 287 3.27 -1.90 11.82
C LYS A 287 2.43 -0.80 11.18
N HIS A 288 2.48 0.38 11.79
CA HIS A 288 1.76 1.57 11.32
C HIS A 288 2.69 2.47 10.50
N THR A 289 2.14 3.56 9.97
CA THR A 289 2.97 4.57 9.33
C THR A 289 3.92 5.20 10.35
N HIS A 290 5.04 5.74 9.87
CA HIS A 290 5.99 6.46 10.72
C HIS A 290 5.30 7.58 11.51
N GLN A 291 4.39 8.31 10.87
CA GLN A 291 3.63 9.40 11.52
C GLN A 291 2.82 8.91 12.74
N GLU A 292 2.27 7.71 12.69
CA GLU A 292 1.47 7.12 13.76
C GLU A 292 2.34 6.52 14.88
N GLU A 293 3.50 5.94 14.56
CA GLU A 293 4.39 5.31 15.55
C GLU A 293 5.30 6.31 16.30
N GLU A 294 5.70 7.41 15.65
CA GLU A 294 6.64 8.40 16.22
C GLU A 294 6.23 8.97 17.58
N PRO A 295 4.95 9.34 17.83
CA PRO A 295 4.54 9.81 19.15
C PRO A 295 4.78 8.79 20.26
N PHE A 296 4.57 7.50 19.97
CA PHE A 296 4.77 6.40 20.92
C PHE A 296 6.25 6.16 21.20
N LYS A 297 7.11 6.24 20.17
CA LYS A 297 8.57 6.15 20.33
C LYS A 297 9.16 7.27 21.17
N LYS A 298 8.59 8.48 21.07
CA LYS A 298 9.03 9.67 21.83
C LYS A 298 8.37 9.79 23.20
N ALA A 299 7.35 8.97 23.48
CA ALA A 299 6.67 9.00 24.75
C ALA A 299 7.63 8.59 25.88
N LYS A 300 7.61 9.35 26.98
CA LYS A 300 8.43 9.05 28.17
C LYS A 300 8.12 7.67 28.76
N GLU A 301 6.84 7.31 28.73
CA GLU A 301 6.33 6.05 29.26
C GLU A 301 5.23 5.52 28.34
N THR A 302 5.27 4.22 28.08
CA THR A 302 4.20 3.46 27.44
C THR A 302 3.93 2.17 28.20
N CYS A 303 2.81 1.50 27.95
CA CYS A 303 2.57 0.13 28.40
C CYS A 303 1.77 -0.66 27.36
N TYR A 304 1.73 -1.99 27.51
CA TYR A 304 0.89 -2.85 26.70
C TYR A 304 -0.36 -3.27 27.48
N LEU A 305 -1.53 -3.10 26.88
CA LEU A 305 -2.81 -3.54 27.44
C LEU A 305 -3.65 -4.27 26.37
N TYR A 306 -4.48 -5.19 26.83
CA TYR A 306 -5.34 -6.02 26.00
C TYR A 306 -6.70 -5.38 25.73
N HIS A 307 -7.26 -5.69 24.58
CA HIS A 307 -8.65 -5.40 24.21
C HIS A 307 -9.24 -6.57 23.42
N GLY A 308 -10.39 -7.07 23.87
CA GLY A 308 -11.16 -8.07 23.13
C GLY A 308 -12.41 -7.47 22.52
N SER A 309 -12.78 -7.97 21.35
CA SER A 309 -13.95 -7.51 20.63
C SER A 309 -14.50 -8.61 19.71
N SER A 310 -15.80 -8.56 19.42
CA SER A 310 -16.45 -9.46 18.48
C SER A 310 -15.81 -9.41 17.09
N VAL A 311 -15.77 -10.56 16.39
CA VAL A 311 -15.05 -10.73 15.11
C VAL A 311 -15.45 -9.69 14.07
N GLU A 312 -16.73 -9.31 14.02
CA GLU A 312 -17.29 -8.38 13.06
C GLU A 312 -16.81 -6.92 13.23
N ASN A 313 -16.26 -6.55 14.39
CA ASN A 313 -15.78 -5.18 14.61
C ASN A 313 -14.34 -4.96 14.11
N TRP A 314 -13.55 -6.03 13.91
CA TRP A 314 -12.12 -5.91 13.64
C TRP A 314 -11.82 -5.29 12.28
N TYR A 315 -12.73 -5.41 11.30
CA TYR A 315 -12.61 -4.70 10.03
C TYR A 315 -12.44 -3.18 10.25
N SER A 316 -13.36 -2.57 11.00
CA SER A 316 -13.31 -1.14 11.31
C SER A 316 -12.20 -0.82 12.31
N ILE A 317 -11.95 -1.64 13.33
CA ILE A 317 -10.90 -1.35 14.32
C ILE A 317 -9.53 -1.27 13.66
N MET A 318 -9.21 -2.17 12.72
CA MET A 318 -7.92 -2.16 12.02
C MET A 318 -7.75 -0.95 11.10
N ARG A 319 -8.84 -0.36 10.59
CA ARG A 319 -8.81 0.75 9.62
C ARG A 319 -9.00 2.12 10.25
N ASN A 320 -9.72 2.18 11.37
CA ASN A 320 -10.14 3.42 12.02
C ASN A 320 -9.59 3.58 13.46
N GLY A 321 -8.88 2.57 13.97
CA GLY A 321 -8.44 2.50 15.36
C GLY A 321 -9.59 2.20 16.33
N LEU A 322 -9.26 2.08 17.62
CA LEU A 322 -10.29 2.03 18.67
C LEU A 322 -10.91 3.41 18.84
N LYS A 323 -12.24 3.43 18.89
CA LYS A 323 -13.01 4.64 19.12
C LYS A 323 -13.46 4.73 20.56
N VAL A 324 -13.56 5.96 21.07
CA VAL A 324 -14.25 6.21 22.34
C VAL A 324 -15.73 5.87 22.13
N GLY A 325 -16.11 4.65 22.53
CA GLY A 325 -17.44 4.10 22.28
C GLY A 325 -18.53 4.71 23.15
N SER A 326 -18.14 5.27 24.30
CA SER A 326 -19.07 5.88 25.25
C SER A 326 -19.75 7.11 24.65
N LYS A 327 -21.10 7.10 24.62
CA LYS A 327 -21.95 8.14 23.98
C LYS A 327 -21.74 8.32 22.47
N SER A 328 -21.21 7.33 21.75
CA SER A 328 -21.10 7.36 20.29
C SER A 328 -21.94 6.26 19.63
N LYS A 329 -22.05 6.27 18.29
CA LYS A 329 -22.74 5.21 17.52
C LYS A 329 -22.17 3.81 17.75
N TYR A 330 -20.97 3.72 18.33
CA TYR A 330 -20.28 2.47 18.65
C TYR A 330 -20.63 1.89 20.04
N PHE A 331 -21.42 2.61 20.85
CA PHE A 331 -21.79 2.20 22.20
C PHE A 331 -22.57 0.87 22.22
N LYS A 332 -22.02 -0.15 22.88
CA LYS A 332 -22.63 -1.50 23.01
C LYS A 332 -22.65 -2.00 24.46
N ASN A 333 -21.56 -1.76 25.18
CA ASN A 333 -21.40 -2.11 26.59
C ASN A 333 -21.45 -0.82 27.44
N GLY A 334 -22.04 -0.87 28.62
CA GLY A 334 -22.21 0.29 29.50
C GLY A 334 -20.90 0.97 29.90
N ALA A 335 -20.94 2.28 30.16
CA ALA A 335 -19.79 3.10 30.57
C ALA A 335 -19.56 3.05 32.10
N ALA A 336 -19.45 1.84 32.68
CA ALA A 336 -19.45 1.63 34.14
C ALA A 336 -18.32 2.37 34.90
N TYR A 337 -17.23 2.72 34.23
CA TYR A 337 -16.04 3.35 34.80
C TYR A 337 -15.69 4.67 34.10
N GLY A 338 -16.68 5.28 33.43
CA GLY A 338 -16.54 6.56 32.73
C GLY A 338 -16.36 6.42 31.21
N ASN A 339 -16.25 7.59 30.57
CA ASN A 339 -16.12 7.71 29.12
C ASN A 339 -14.69 7.37 28.66
N GLY A 340 -14.53 6.41 27.74
CA GLY A 340 -13.24 6.08 27.14
C GLY A 340 -13.20 4.71 26.48
N ILE A 341 -11.99 4.33 26.08
CA ILE A 341 -11.62 3.03 25.53
C ILE A 341 -11.24 2.11 26.69
N TYR A 342 -11.89 0.95 26.77
CA TYR A 342 -11.70 -0.02 27.83
C TYR A 342 -10.62 -1.03 27.44
N LEU A 343 -9.60 -1.14 28.28
CA LEU A 343 -8.46 -2.03 28.13
C LEU A 343 -8.22 -2.82 29.43
N SER A 344 -7.43 -3.88 29.35
CA SER A 344 -7.10 -4.75 30.49
C SER A 344 -5.62 -5.10 30.51
N ASN A 345 -5.03 -5.24 31.69
CA ASN A 345 -3.70 -5.84 31.86
C ASN A 345 -3.74 -7.38 31.93
N THR A 346 -4.93 -7.97 31.82
CA THR A 346 -5.14 -9.43 31.77
C THR A 346 -5.82 -9.84 30.47
N ILE A 347 -5.23 -10.82 29.79
CA ILE A 347 -5.80 -11.37 28.56
C ILE A 347 -7.16 -12.05 28.80
N SER A 348 -7.32 -12.75 29.92
CA SER A 348 -8.54 -13.49 30.27
C SER A 348 -9.78 -12.61 30.32
N LEU A 349 -9.66 -11.39 30.87
CA LEU A 349 -10.77 -10.43 30.86
C LEU A 349 -11.13 -10.02 29.44
N SER A 350 -10.14 -9.79 28.57
CA SER A 350 -10.36 -9.40 27.17
C SER A 350 -10.95 -10.54 26.35
N ILE A 351 -10.57 -11.80 26.59
CA ILE A 351 -11.20 -12.96 25.97
C ILE A 351 -12.72 -12.95 26.22
N GLY A 352 -13.17 -12.57 27.43
CA GLY A 352 -14.58 -12.47 27.77
C GLY A 352 -15.39 -11.47 26.91
N TYR A 353 -14.74 -10.47 26.30
CA TYR A 353 -15.38 -9.52 25.38
C TYR A 353 -15.31 -9.93 23.90
N SER A 354 -14.59 -11.02 23.60
CA SER A 354 -14.48 -11.56 22.25
C SER A 354 -15.63 -12.53 21.99
N VAL A 355 -16.45 -12.22 20.98
CA VAL A 355 -17.64 -13.01 20.61
C VAL A 355 -17.57 -13.39 19.15
N GLY A 356 -17.82 -14.66 18.85
CA GLY A 356 -17.78 -15.22 17.49
C GLY A 356 -17.25 -16.65 17.50
N ASP A 357 -17.04 -17.19 16.31
CA ASP A 357 -16.35 -18.46 16.02
C ASP A 357 -14.81 -18.31 16.00
N LYS A 358 -14.30 -17.13 16.38
CA LYS A 358 -12.89 -16.89 16.67
C LYS A 358 -12.79 -15.93 17.85
N ILE A 359 -11.79 -16.14 18.69
CA ILE A 359 -11.45 -15.22 19.77
C ILE A 359 -10.31 -14.36 19.26
N ILE A 360 -10.51 -13.04 19.22
CA ILE A 360 -9.49 -12.09 18.79
C ILE A 360 -9.24 -11.13 19.94
N VAL A 361 -8.03 -11.18 20.47
CA VAL A 361 -7.56 -10.23 21.48
C VAL A 361 -6.43 -9.41 20.88
N ALA A 362 -6.62 -8.09 20.81
CA ALA A 362 -5.56 -7.18 20.46
C ALA A 362 -4.74 -6.79 21.68
N VAL A 363 -3.49 -6.43 21.42
CA VAL A 363 -2.61 -5.76 22.35
C VAL A 363 -2.32 -4.36 21.82
N TYR A 364 -2.63 -3.35 22.63
CA TYR A 364 -2.40 -1.95 22.36
C TYR A 364 -1.19 -1.48 23.14
N GLU A 365 -0.30 -0.74 22.48
CA GLU A 365 0.61 0.16 23.18
C GLU A 365 -0.16 1.42 23.59
N VAL A 366 0.00 1.83 24.85
CA VAL A 366 -0.74 2.94 25.45
C VAL A 366 0.23 3.97 25.98
N MET A 367 0.07 5.23 25.57
CA MET A 367 0.93 6.34 26.01
C MET A 367 0.56 6.84 27.41
N GLY A 368 1.59 7.06 28.22
CA GLY A 368 1.50 7.60 29.58
C GLY A 368 1.54 6.53 30.67
N ASN A 369 1.62 6.99 31.92
CA ASN A 369 1.72 6.10 33.07
C ASN A 369 0.42 5.28 33.24
N PRO A 370 0.45 3.93 33.30
CA PRO A 370 -0.75 3.10 33.38
C PRO A 370 -1.70 3.47 34.52
N SER A 371 -1.14 3.95 35.64
CA SER A 371 -1.89 4.35 36.83
C SER A 371 -2.90 5.46 36.56
N MET A 372 -2.68 6.29 35.53
CA MET A 372 -3.58 7.37 35.16
C MET A 372 -4.90 6.87 34.55
N TYR A 373 -4.88 5.67 33.97
CA TYR A 373 -6.05 5.06 33.31
C TYR A 373 -6.69 3.97 34.16
N LYS A 374 -6.02 3.49 35.21
CA LYS A 374 -6.49 2.39 36.07
C LYS A 374 -7.80 2.76 36.76
N LYS A 375 -8.81 1.89 36.64
CA LYS A 375 -10.13 2.01 37.29
C LYS A 375 -10.39 0.89 38.29
N THR A 376 -9.91 -0.31 37.98
CA THR A 376 -9.87 -1.46 38.90
C THR A 376 -8.53 -2.19 38.73
N ASP A 377 -8.32 -3.31 39.41
CA ASP A 377 -7.10 -4.10 39.24
C ASP A 377 -6.86 -4.62 37.82
N SER A 378 -7.94 -4.79 37.05
CA SER A 378 -7.90 -5.33 35.70
C SER A 378 -8.45 -4.40 34.62
N ILE A 379 -9.08 -3.27 34.98
CA ILE A 379 -9.75 -2.38 34.01
C ILE A 379 -9.04 -1.04 33.94
N TYR A 380 -8.74 -0.62 32.72
CA TYR A 380 -8.16 0.66 32.36
C TYR A 380 -9.09 1.37 31.37
N VAL A 381 -9.27 2.68 31.54
CA VAL A 381 -10.12 3.50 30.65
C VAL A 381 -9.32 4.67 30.12
N VAL A 382 -9.02 4.64 28.82
CA VAL A 382 -8.24 5.66 28.11
C VAL A 382 -9.22 6.63 27.40
N PRO A 383 -9.26 7.93 27.75
CA PRO A 383 -10.25 8.85 27.20
C PRO A 383 -9.90 9.41 25.82
N ASP A 384 -8.72 9.09 25.28
CA ASP A 384 -8.16 9.67 24.05
C ASP A 384 -7.70 8.57 23.08
N GLU A 385 -8.26 8.58 21.88
CA GLU A 385 -7.97 7.61 20.81
C GLU A 385 -6.51 7.69 20.35
N ASN A 386 -5.89 8.88 20.39
CA ASN A 386 -4.52 9.08 19.94
C ASN A 386 -3.48 8.50 20.91
N LYS A 387 -3.92 8.02 22.07
CA LYS A 387 -3.05 7.42 23.10
C LYS A 387 -3.02 5.91 23.07
N VAL A 388 -3.72 5.27 22.14
CA VAL A 388 -3.71 3.82 21.97
C VAL A 388 -3.32 3.46 20.54
N LEU A 389 -2.36 2.55 20.39
CA LEU A 389 -1.89 2.09 19.09
C LEU A 389 -1.92 0.56 19.05
N LEU A 390 -2.64 -0.01 18.09
CA LEU A 390 -2.72 -1.47 17.92
C LEU A 390 -1.33 -2.00 17.55
N LYS A 391 -0.73 -2.87 18.37
CA LYS A 391 0.59 -3.46 18.03
C LYS A 391 0.51 -4.92 17.67
N TYR A 392 -0.41 -5.67 18.28
CA TYR A 392 -0.49 -7.11 18.08
C TYR A 392 -1.94 -7.61 18.06
N LEU A 393 -2.18 -8.70 17.33
CA LEU A 393 -3.44 -9.45 17.35
C LEU A 393 -3.15 -10.91 17.69
N LEU A 394 -3.85 -11.43 18.69
CA LEU A 394 -3.81 -12.82 19.12
C LEU A 394 -5.14 -13.45 18.72
N VAL A 395 -5.09 -14.39 17.78
CA VAL A 395 -6.29 -15.04 17.21
C VAL A 395 -6.30 -16.51 17.61
N PHE A 396 -7.27 -16.87 18.45
CA PHE A 396 -7.46 -18.23 18.95
C PHE A 396 -8.63 -18.90 18.19
N PRO A 397 -8.50 -20.19 17.83
CA PRO A 397 -9.60 -20.93 17.24
C PRO A 397 -10.73 -21.17 18.25
N TYR A 398 -11.97 -21.31 17.77
CA TYR A 398 -13.14 -21.53 18.64
C TYR A 398 -13.04 -22.78 19.50
N SER A 399 -12.36 -23.83 19.02
CA SER A 399 -12.12 -25.07 19.74
C SER A 399 -11.54 -24.81 21.13
N GLN A 400 -10.80 -23.72 21.29
CA GLN A 400 -10.22 -23.35 22.56
C GLN A 400 -11.24 -22.65 23.48
N ARG A 401 -12.39 -22.12 23.03
CA ARG A 401 -13.31 -21.28 23.84
C ARG A 401 -13.67 -21.85 25.23
N TYR A 402 -13.82 -23.16 25.38
CA TYR A 402 -13.96 -23.83 26.67
C TYR A 402 -12.58 -24.27 27.18
N GLY A 403 -11.89 -23.37 27.90
CA GLY A 403 -10.48 -23.56 28.30
C GLY A 403 -9.46 -22.74 27.49
N ALA A 404 -9.89 -21.59 26.93
CA ALA A 404 -9.26 -20.84 25.82
C ALA A 404 -7.84 -20.39 25.99
N LEU A 405 -7.36 -20.50 27.21
CA LEU A 405 -5.98 -20.48 27.58
C LEU A 405 -5.95 -21.18 28.94
N GLY A 406 -5.09 -22.19 29.12
CA GLY A 406 -4.79 -22.64 30.49
C GLY A 406 -4.43 -21.43 31.35
N GLN A 407 -4.84 -21.39 32.63
CA GLN A 407 -4.56 -20.24 33.51
C GLN A 407 -3.06 -19.89 33.50
N ASP A 408 -2.20 -20.90 33.39
CA ASP A 408 -0.75 -20.77 33.27
C ASP A 408 -0.35 -20.07 31.97
N LEU A 409 -0.86 -20.50 30.82
CA LEU A 409 -0.57 -19.86 29.54
C LEU A 409 -1.06 -18.40 29.51
N ALA A 410 -2.18 -18.09 30.17
CA ALA A 410 -2.65 -16.72 30.36
C ALA A 410 -1.69 -15.89 31.22
N ALA A 411 -1.20 -16.45 32.32
CA ALA A 411 -0.22 -15.79 33.19
C ALA A 411 1.07 -15.49 32.44
N ILE A 412 1.56 -16.44 31.64
CA ILE A 412 2.78 -16.27 30.84
C ILE A 412 2.60 -15.19 29.77
N LEU A 413 1.48 -15.18 29.05
CA LEU A 413 1.19 -14.11 28.09
C LEU A 413 1.12 -12.75 28.77
N ASN A 414 0.44 -12.64 29.92
CA ASN A 414 0.37 -11.38 30.68
C ASN A 414 1.79 -10.91 31.07
N GLN A 415 2.65 -11.81 31.54
CA GLN A 415 4.05 -11.49 31.87
C GLN A 415 4.84 -11.05 30.63
N LYS A 416 4.65 -11.74 29.50
CA LYS A 416 5.31 -11.42 28.23
C LYS A 416 4.99 -10.00 27.78
N PHE A 417 3.72 -9.59 27.79
CA PHE A 417 3.36 -8.23 27.36
C PHE A 417 3.57 -7.16 28.44
N ALA A 418 3.56 -7.51 29.74
CA ALA A 418 3.87 -6.56 30.80
C ALA A 418 5.32 -6.06 30.75
N SER A 419 6.29 -6.95 30.49
CA SER A 419 7.72 -6.59 30.47
C SER A 419 8.56 -7.31 29.42
N GLY A 420 8.23 -8.57 29.07
CA GLY A 420 9.03 -9.39 28.17
C GLY A 420 9.22 -8.76 26.77
N ILE A 421 8.16 -8.27 26.15
CA ILE A 421 8.21 -7.65 24.82
C ILE A 421 9.14 -6.43 24.81
N LYS A 422 9.09 -5.58 25.83
CA LYS A 422 9.98 -4.42 25.93
C LYS A 422 11.44 -4.84 26.05
N ASN A 423 11.71 -5.87 26.85
CA ASN A 423 13.05 -6.41 27.00
C ASN A 423 13.58 -7.00 25.69
N ASP A 424 12.74 -7.78 24.99
CA ASP A 424 13.07 -8.37 23.69
C ASP A 424 13.31 -7.30 22.62
N GLN A 425 12.48 -6.25 22.60
CA GLN A 425 12.64 -5.10 21.71
C GLN A 425 13.93 -4.35 22.02
N ASN A 426 14.24 -4.07 23.28
CA ASN A 426 15.47 -3.39 23.68
C ASN A 426 16.72 -4.22 23.34
N ALA A 427 16.68 -5.54 23.57
CA ALA A 427 17.76 -6.43 23.21
C ALA A 427 17.97 -6.49 21.69
N LYS A 428 16.88 -6.60 20.92
CA LYS A 428 16.90 -6.57 19.46
C LYS A 428 17.43 -5.24 18.94
N GLN A 429 16.96 -4.11 19.47
CA GLN A 429 17.38 -2.77 19.08
C GLN A 429 18.86 -2.53 19.40
N SER A 430 19.34 -2.97 20.57
CA SER A 430 20.76 -2.93 20.91
C SER A 430 21.62 -3.71 19.92
N SER A 431 21.20 -4.93 19.55
CA SER A 431 21.87 -5.75 18.54
C SER A 431 21.85 -5.10 17.15
N ILE A 432 20.72 -4.53 16.73
CA ILE A 432 20.60 -3.80 15.46
C ILE A 432 21.51 -2.57 15.47
N ASN A 433 21.48 -1.76 16.53
CA ASN A 433 22.32 -0.57 16.68
C ASN A 433 23.81 -0.90 16.57
N GLN A 434 24.26 -2.03 17.15
CA GLN A 434 25.64 -2.49 16.99
C GLN A 434 25.98 -2.84 15.53
N LYS A 435 25.10 -3.55 14.83
CA LYS A 435 25.29 -3.90 13.40
C LYS A 435 25.25 -2.65 12.51
N ARG A 436 24.31 -1.76 12.77
CA ARG A 436 24.14 -0.46 12.13
C ARG A 436 25.41 0.38 12.22
N MET A 437 25.92 0.58 13.45
CA MET A 437 27.12 1.39 13.67
C MET A 437 28.35 0.77 12.99
N LYS A 438 28.52 -0.57 13.10
CA LYS A 438 29.59 -1.27 12.37
C LYS A 438 29.50 -1.06 10.86
N ARG A 439 28.29 -1.06 10.29
CA ARG A 439 28.11 -0.82 8.86
C ARG A 439 28.42 0.62 8.47
N LEU A 440 27.86 1.60 9.18
CA LEU A 440 28.10 3.02 8.89
C LEU A 440 29.60 3.37 9.00
N MET A 441 30.27 2.89 10.04
CA MET A 441 31.72 3.09 10.21
C MET A 441 32.53 2.47 9.07
N ARG A 442 32.11 1.31 8.56
CA ARG A 442 32.77 0.67 7.41
C ARG A 442 32.59 1.49 6.14
N GLU A 443 31.38 1.95 5.85
CA GLU A 443 31.10 2.80 4.68
C GLU A 443 31.88 4.12 4.77
N TYR A 444 31.88 4.77 5.95
CA TYR A 444 32.61 6.01 6.17
C TYR A 444 34.11 5.81 5.93
N LYS A 445 34.69 4.74 6.49
CA LYS A 445 36.11 4.42 6.31
C LYS A 445 36.45 4.26 4.84
N ILE A 446 35.70 3.44 4.10
CA ILE A 446 35.92 3.20 2.67
C ILE A 446 35.86 4.52 1.90
N LEU A 447 34.80 5.32 2.08
CA LEU A 447 34.64 6.57 1.36
C LEU A 447 35.69 7.63 1.75
N SER A 448 36.15 7.63 3.01
CA SER A 448 37.17 8.57 3.50
C SER A 448 38.58 8.26 2.99
N GLU A 449 38.84 7.00 2.64
CA GLU A 449 40.13 6.53 2.10
C GLU A 449 40.19 6.65 0.56
N GLU A 450 39.04 6.75 -0.11
CA GLU A 450 38.93 6.90 -1.56
C GLU A 450 39.07 8.36 -2.02
N ASN A 451 39.67 8.57 -3.20
CA ASN A 451 39.80 9.89 -3.78
C ASN A 451 38.43 10.36 -4.34
N GLN A 452 37.99 11.57 -3.94
CA GLN A 452 36.73 12.18 -4.36
C GLN A 452 36.59 12.31 -5.89
N ASP A 453 37.69 12.54 -6.61
CA ASP A 453 37.68 12.65 -8.07
C ASP A 453 37.39 11.28 -8.73
N THR A 454 37.77 10.19 -8.07
CA THR A 454 37.48 8.81 -8.53
C THR A 454 36.05 8.38 -8.18
N LEU A 455 35.54 8.85 -7.03
CA LEU A 455 34.17 8.61 -6.58
C LEU A 455 33.12 9.36 -7.41
N GLY A 456 33.47 10.52 -7.98
CA GLY A 456 32.55 11.38 -8.73
C GLY A 456 31.56 12.16 -7.84
N PHE A 457 31.76 12.15 -6.53
CA PHE A 457 31.01 12.92 -5.55
C PHE A 457 31.88 13.20 -4.32
N ARG A 458 31.53 14.24 -3.56
CA ARG A 458 32.07 14.47 -2.21
C ARG A 458 30.99 14.23 -1.18
N PHE A 459 31.38 13.95 0.06
CA PHE A 459 30.44 13.77 1.16
C PHE A 459 30.90 14.49 2.43
N GLU A 460 29.94 14.84 3.28
CA GLU A 460 30.14 15.43 4.60
C GLU A 460 29.26 14.68 5.60
N VAL A 461 29.80 14.40 6.78
CA VAL A 461 29.05 13.83 7.92
C VAL A 461 29.00 14.90 9.00
N GLU A 462 27.80 15.18 9.53
CA GLU A 462 27.68 16.09 10.68
C GLU A 462 28.37 15.48 11.92
N ASP A 463 29.02 16.33 12.74
CA ASP A 463 29.85 15.97 13.91
C ASP A 463 29.27 14.83 14.78
N ASP A 464 30.15 14.15 15.53
CA ASP A 464 29.99 12.93 16.38
C ASP A 464 28.62 12.65 17.03
N SER A 465 27.78 13.67 17.25
CA SER A 465 26.40 13.53 17.75
C SER A 465 25.38 13.03 16.71
N ASN A 466 25.63 13.15 15.39
CA ASN A 466 24.66 12.81 14.35
C ASN A 466 25.26 12.07 13.13
N PHE A 467 25.91 10.93 13.38
CA PHE A 467 26.41 10.02 12.33
C PHE A 467 25.32 9.41 11.41
N ASN A 468 24.06 9.78 11.63
CA ASN A 468 22.88 9.26 10.94
C ASN A 468 22.52 10.08 9.69
N VAL A 469 23.07 11.29 9.53
CA VAL A 469 22.75 12.19 8.43
C VAL A 469 24.03 12.54 7.67
N TRP A 470 24.08 12.14 6.40
CA TRP A 470 25.22 12.41 5.52
C TRP A 470 24.77 13.32 4.38
N LYS A 471 25.56 14.34 4.07
CA LYS A 471 25.36 15.20 2.91
C LYS A 471 26.23 14.70 1.78
N ILE A 472 25.62 14.39 0.65
CA ILE A 472 26.32 13.94 -0.55
C ILE A 472 26.19 15.02 -1.61
N TYR A 473 27.28 15.35 -2.29
CA TYR A 473 27.30 16.37 -3.32
C TYR A 473 27.81 15.74 -4.62
N ILE A 474 26.89 15.55 -5.56
CA ILE A 474 27.19 14.96 -6.87
C ILE A 474 27.62 16.06 -7.82
N LYS A 475 28.80 15.88 -8.42
CA LYS A 475 29.32 16.73 -9.49
C LYS A 475 29.03 16.08 -10.85
N ASP A 476 29.10 16.91 -11.88
CA ASP A 476 29.24 16.51 -13.28
C ASP A 476 28.25 15.45 -13.76
N PHE A 477 27.08 15.88 -14.22
CA PHE A 477 26.08 15.04 -14.89
C PHE A 477 26.40 14.87 -16.38
N GLU A 478 27.57 14.31 -16.69
CA GLU A 478 27.97 14.01 -18.06
C GLU A 478 27.01 12.99 -18.70
N GLY A 479 26.68 13.18 -19.98
CA GLY A 479 25.79 12.29 -20.74
C GLY A 479 24.31 12.70 -20.82
N ASN A 480 23.90 13.76 -20.10
CA ASN A 480 22.59 14.39 -20.29
C ASN A 480 22.77 15.90 -20.51
N ASP A 481 22.50 16.35 -21.74
CA ASP A 481 22.71 17.76 -22.15
C ASP A 481 21.85 18.74 -21.33
N ASN A 482 20.71 18.27 -20.82
CA ASN A 482 19.69 19.09 -20.19
C ASN A 482 20.09 19.55 -18.78
N ILE A 483 20.31 18.63 -17.84
CA ILE A 483 20.76 18.99 -16.48
C ILE A 483 22.14 19.66 -16.50
N HIS A 484 23.04 19.19 -17.36
CA HIS A 484 24.38 19.75 -17.48
C HIS A 484 24.33 21.21 -17.94
N SER A 485 23.52 21.51 -18.97
CA SER A 485 23.29 22.87 -19.46
C SER A 485 22.60 23.75 -18.42
N ASP A 486 21.60 23.23 -17.71
CA ASP A 486 20.92 23.95 -16.64
C ASP A 486 21.89 24.31 -15.49
N MET A 487 22.73 23.37 -15.05
CA MET A 487 23.74 23.62 -14.01
C MET A 487 24.74 24.69 -14.43
N LYS A 488 25.22 24.63 -15.68
CA LYS A 488 26.16 25.60 -16.23
C LYS A 488 25.54 27.00 -16.36
N SER A 489 24.32 27.10 -16.87
CA SER A 489 23.61 28.37 -17.05
C SER A 489 23.24 29.04 -15.72
N LEU A 490 22.88 28.25 -14.71
CA LEU A 490 22.50 28.74 -13.38
C LEU A 490 23.70 28.86 -12.41
N ASN A 491 24.92 28.56 -12.86
CA ASN A 491 26.15 28.54 -12.07
C ASN A 491 26.05 27.65 -10.81
N ILE A 492 25.44 26.47 -10.98
CA ILE A 492 25.29 25.46 -9.94
C ILE A 492 26.42 24.44 -10.10
N LYS A 493 27.22 24.24 -9.05
CA LYS A 493 28.39 23.36 -9.08
C LYS A 493 28.05 21.89 -8.83
N GLU A 494 27.05 21.64 -7.99
CA GLU A 494 26.74 20.31 -7.48
C GLU A 494 25.28 20.19 -7.07
N VAL A 495 24.76 18.97 -7.11
CA VAL A 495 23.46 18.60 -6.54
C VAL A 495 23.69 18.07 -5.14
N GLU A 496 23.11 18.74 -4.14
CA GLU A 496 23.15 18.40 -2.72
C GLU A 496 22.04 17.39 -2.40
N LEU A 497 22.42 16.22 -1.90
CA LEU A 497 21.55 15.18 -1.38
C LEU A 497 21.74 15.03 0.13
N GLU A 498 20.69 14.60 0.82
CA GLU A 498 20.73 14.19 2.23
C GLU A 498 20.36 12.71 2.34
N PHE A 499 21.25 11.93 2.96
CA PHE A 499 21.06 10.54 3.30
C PHE A 499 20.76 10.45 4.79
N ASN A 500 19.58 9.94 5.14
CA ASN A 500 19.15 9.75 6.51
C ASN A 500 19.05 8.26 6.84
N PHE A 501 20.01 7.76 7.61
CA PHE A 501 20.10 6.36 8.05
C PHE A 501 19.20 6.13 9.26
N ASN A 502 18.11 5.39 9.07
CA ASN A 502 17.20 5.07 10.16
C ASN A 502 17.80 4.04 11.15
N GLU A 503 17.08 3.75 12.24
CA GLU A 503 17.50 2.83 13.30
C GLU A 503 17.66 1.37 12.84
N ASN A 504 17.07 0.99 11.70
CA ASN A 504 17.11 -0.36 11.15
C ASN A 504 18.14 -0.56 10.03
N TYR A 505 18.85 0.50 9.60
CA TYR A 505 19.93 0.37 8.62
C TYR A 505 21.00 -0.63 9.10
N PRO A 506 21.55 -1.52 8.24
CA PRO A 506 21.35 -1.62 6.78
C PRO A 506 20.19 -2.53 6.34
N PHE A 507 19.33 -3.00 7.24
CA PHE A 507 18.22 -3.88 6.88
C PHE A 507 17.07 -3.15 6.20
N GLU A 508 16.90 -1.86 6.50
CA GLU A 508 16.04 -0.94 5.75
C GLU A 508 16.94 0.10 5.02
N PRO A 509 16.52 0.61 3.84
CA PRO A 509 17.28 1.60 3.08
C PRO A 509 17.40 2.93 3.84
N PRO A 510 18.45 3.74 3.56
CA PRO A 510 18.45 5.13 3.97
C PRO A 510 17.34 5.90 3.25
N PHE A 511 16.72 6.86 3.94
CA PHE A 511 15.85 7.83 3.28
C PHE A 511 16.72 8.88 2.57
N ILE A 512 16.55 9.01 1.26
CA ILE A 512 17.35 9.91 0.42
C ILE A 512 16.46 10.98 -0.21
N ARG A 513 16.93 12.23 -0.15
CA ARG A 513 16.29 13.36 -0.81
C ARG A 513 17.31 14.30 -1.44
N VAL A 514 16.90 14.97 -2.51
CA VAL A 514 17.52 16.20 -2.99
C VAL A 514 17.23 17.31 -1.98
N VAL A 515 18.24 18.09 -1.64
CA VAL A 515 18.13 19.32 -0.83
C VAL A 515 18.17 20.53 -1.74
N TYR A 516 19.10 20.53 -2.72
CA TYR A 516 19.34 21.63 -3.65
C TYR A 516 20.04 21.10 -4.90
N PRO A 517 19.77 21.63 -6.12
CA PRO A 517 18.75 22.61 -6.47
C PRO A 517 17.35 21.99 -6.60
N ARG A 518 16.32 22.83 -6.74
CA ARG A 518 14.96 22.37 -7.06
C ARG A 518 14.85 21.95 -8.54
N PHE A 519 14.23 20.79 -8.79
CA PHE A 519 14.04 20.24 -10.12
C PHE A 519 12.67 20.63 -10.68
N ASN A 520 12.56 20.70 -12.01
CA ASN A 520 11.27 20.80 -12.67
C ASN A 520 10.46 19.54 -12.40
N PHE A 521 9.16 19.74 -12.24
CA PHE A 521 8.23 18.66 -11.98
C PHE A 521 8.29 17.57 -13.06
N LYS A 522 8.30 16.29 -12.64
CA LYS A 522 8.38 15.09 -13.49
C LYS A 522 9.71 14.89 -14.24
N THR A 523 10.81 15.44 -13.74
CA THR A 523 12.15 15.21 -14.32
C THR A 523 13.10 14.57 -13.30
N GLY A 524 14.06 13.80 -13.79
CA GLY A 524 15.16 13.21 -13.02
C GLY A 524 14.74 12.23 -11.92
N HIS A 525 13.53 11.65 -11.98
CA HIS A 525 12.96 10.82 -10.91
C HIS A 525 12.91 11.50 -9.54
N VAL A 526 12.92 12.84 -9.51
CA VAL A 526 12.78 13.64 -8.28
C VAL A 526 11.30 13.97 -8.09
N THR A 527 10.73 13.60 -6.94
CA THR A 527 9.34 13.92 -6.62
C THR A 527 9.16 15.42 -6.39
N ILE A 528 7.91 15.90 -6.37
CA ILE A 528 7.60 17.31 -6.07
C ILE A 528 8.15 17.79 -4.71
N GLY A 529 8.38 16.87 -3.76
CA GLY A 529 8.98 17.16 -2.47
C GLY A 529 10.49 16.93 -2.39
N GLY A 530 11.13 16.48 -3.47
CA GLY A 530 12.58 16.26 -3.52
C GLY A 530 13.03 14.85 -3.09
N SER A 531 12.13 13.92 -2.78
CA SER A 531 12.52 12.52 -2.59
C SER A 531 12.86 11.85 -3.93
N ILE A 532 13.70 10.82 -3.92
CA ILE A 532 14.02 10.05 -5.14
C ILE A 532 13.01 8.92 -5.33
N CYS A 533 12.47 8.79 -6.55
CA CYS A 533 11.50 7.77 -6.94
C CYS A 533 12.22 6.56 -7.57
N MET A 534 12.65 5.59 -6.75
CA MET A 534 13.36 4.40 -7.21
C MET A 534 13.04 3.19 -6.30
N GLU A 535 12.72 2.04 -6.89
CA GLU A 535 12.35 0.81 -6.15
C GLU A 535 13.46 0.34 -5.20
N LEU A 536 14.73 0.49 -5.61
CA LEU A 536 15.90 0.13 -4.79
C LEU A 536 15.96 0.89 -3.45
N LEU A 537 15.33 2.06 -3.35
CA LEU A 537 15.26 2.84 -2.10
C LEU A 537 14.04 2.48 -1.24
N THR A 538 13.37 1.38 -1.54
CA THR A 538 12.20 0.88 -0.80
C THR A 538 12.52 -0.42 -0.09
N ASN A 539 11.71 -0.80 0.90
CA ASN A 539 11.89 -2.07 1.61
C ASN A 539 11.74 -3.31 0.70
N GLN A 540 11.13 -3.15 -0.48
CA GLN A 540 10.92 -4.23 -1.44
C GLN A 540 12.15 -4.43 -2.35
N GLY A 541 12.79 -3.34 -2.78
CA GLY A 541 13.94 -3.38 -3.69
C GLY A 541 15.31 -3.23 -3.03
N TRP A 542 15.38 -2.90 -1.74
CA TRP A 542 16.64 -2.65 -1.04
C TRP A 542 17.42 -3.94 -0.76
N ASP A 543 18.68 -3.98 -1.19
CA ASP A 543 19.65 -5.00 -0.78
C ASP A 543 20.57 -4.44 0.31
N PRO A 544 20.55 -5.01 1.54
CA PRO A 544 21.42 -4.63 2.64
C PRO A 544 22.92 -4.71 2.34
N THR A 545 23.36 -5.34 1.26
CA THR A 545 24.77 -5.41 0.87
C THR A 545 25.22 -4.25 -0.01
N THR A 546 24.29 -3.46 -0.55
CA THR A 546 24.56 -2.31 -1.44
C THR A 546 25.38 -1.24 -0.69
N SER A 547 26.52 -0.83 -1.24
CA SER A 547 27.37 0.23 -0.68
C SER A 547 26.79 1.62 -0.93
N ILE A 548 27.20 2.61 -0.13
CA ILE A 548 26.74 4.00 -0.32
C ILE A 548 27.21 4.57 -1.65
N SER A 549 28.43 4.27 -2.10
CA SER A 549 28.92 4.68 -3.41
C SER A 549 28.04 4.15 -4.55
N THR A 550 27.65 2.87 -4.51
CA THR A 550 26.73 2.29 -5.49
C THR A 550 25.35 2.95 -5.46
N VAL A 551 24.82 3.27 -4.28
CA VAL A 551 23.55 4.01 -4.16
C VAL A 551 23.65 5.39 -4.81
N VAL A 552 24.74 6.12 -4.57
CA VAL A 552 24.97 7.44 -5.20
C VAL A 552 25.02 7.32 -6.73
N THR A 553 25.68 6.28 -7.24
CA THR A 553 25.70 5.98 -8.68
C THR A 553 24.30 5.73 -9.23
N TYR A 554 23.47 4.91 -8.56
CA TYR A 554 22.10 4.67 -9.00
C TYR A 554 21.23 5.93 -8.97
N VAL A 555 21.38 6.78 -7.94
CA VAL A 555 20.66 8.07 -7.89
C VAL A 555 21.10 8.97 -9.05
N LYS A 556 22.40 9.03 -9.35
CA LYS A 556 22.92 9.79 -10.50
C LYS A 556 22.34 9.26 -11.81
N SER A 557 22.38 7.95 -12.03
CA SER A 557 21.80 7.31 -13.22
C SER A 557 20.30 7.58 -13.36
N ALA A 558 19.53 7.46 -12.27
CA ALA A 558 18.10 7.77 -12.29
C ALA A 558 17.85 9.23 -12.70
N ILE A 559 18.62 10.18 -12.19
CA ILE A 559 18.48 11.59 -12.59
C ILE A 559 18.77 11.79 -14.09
N LEU A 560 19.78 11.09 -14.63
CA LEU A 560 20.13 11.16 -16.04
C LEU A 560 19.06 10.52 -16.94
N GLU A 561 18.58 9.33 -16.58
CA GLU A 561 17.56 8.58 -17.31
C GLU A 561 16.20 9.29 -17.31
N GLY A 562 15.85 9.95 -16.20
CA GLY A 562 14.62 10.73 -16.07
C GLY A 562 14.66 12.10 -16.73
N ASP A 563 15.69 12.38 -17.54
CA ASP A 563 15.91 13.67 -18.20
C ASP A 563 15.84 14.87 -17.25
N GLY A 564 16.61 14.82 -16.15
CA GLY A 564 16.61 15.83 -15.09
C GLY A 564 16.70 17.27 -15.61
N ARG A 565 15.81 18.14 -15.14
CA ARG A 565 15.82 19.58 -15.43
C ARG A 565 15.78 20.38 -14.14
N ILE A 566 16.55 21.45 -14.06
CA ILE A 566 16.51 22.36 -12.91
C ILE A 566 15.38 23.37 -13.13
N ASP A 567 14.62 23.66 -12.07
CA ASP A 567 13.60 24.70 -12.12
C ASP A 567 14.28 26.08 -12.13
N HIS A 568 14.44 26.68 -13.31
CA HIS A 568 15.08 27.99 -13.49
C HIS A 568 14.46 29.10 -12.64
N VAL A 569 13.20 28.98 -12.22
CA VAL A 569 12.50 29.97 -11.39
C VAL A 569 12.73 29.70 -9.91
N ASN A 570 12.59 28.45 -9.48
CA ASN A 570 12.56 28.09 -8.04
C ASN A 570 13.79 27.31 -7.56
N TYR A 571 14.85 27.17 -8.36
CA TYR A 571 16.02 26.33 -8.01
C TYR A 571 16.64 26.65 -6.65
N LYS A 572 16.56 27.90 -6.19
CA LYS A 572 17.07 28.37 -4.90
C LYS A 572 16.22 27.95 -3.70
N ASN A 573 14.95 27.59 -3.93
CA ASN A 573 14.04 27.17 -2.88
C ASN A 573 14.34 25.71 -2.50
N LYS A 574 15.24 25.53 -1.53
CA LYS A 574 15.66 24.20 -1.05
C LYS A 574 14.46 23.31 -0.69
N TYR A 575 14.58 22.02 -0.94
CA TYR A 575 13.59 21.06 -0.46
C TYR A 575 13.71 20.88 1.05
N ASN A 576 12.59 20.87 1.76
CA ASN A 576 12.54 20.55 3.18
C ASN A 576 12.22 19.06 3.42
N ILE A 577 12.54 18.57 4.63
CA ILE A 577 12.36 17.16 4.97
C ILE A 577 10.88 16.73 5.01
N TYR A 578 9.97 17.64 5.36
CA TYR A 578 8.56 17.32 5.53
C TYR A 578 7.85 17.13 4.18
N GLU A 579 8.12 18.00 3.19
CA GLU A 579 7.60 17.82 1.84
C GLU A 579 8.18 16.57 1.16
N ALA A 580 9.47 16.28 1.38
CA ALA A 580 10.14 15.09 0.85
C ALA A 580 9.53 13.80 1.40
N ARG A 581 9.31 13.71 2.71
CA ARG A 581 8.70 12.54 3.35
C ARG A 581 7.28 12.31 2.88
N GLN A 582 6.47 13.37 2.83
CA GLN A 582 5.11 13.25 2.31
C GLN A 582 5.08 12.79 0.86
N ALA A 583 5.97 13.30 0.01
CA ALA A 583 6.05 12.89 -1.39
C ALA A 583 6.52 11.44 -1.54
N TYR A 584 7.47 11.00 -0.70
CA TYR A 584 7.92 9.62 -0.63
C TYR A 584 6.81 8.66 -0.20
N ASP A 585 6.05 9.00 0.86
CA ASP A 585 4.94 8.18 1.34
C ASP A 585 3.81 8.07 0.29
N ARG A 586 3.58 9.13 -0.50
CA ARG A 586 2.67 9.08 -1.66
C ARG A 586 3.21 8.14 -2.73
N MET A 587 4.49 8.27 -3.08
CA MET A 587 5.16 7.46 -4.09
C MET A 587 5.10 5.96 -3.74
N LEU A 588 5.40 5.56 -2.50
CA LEU A 588 5.27 4.15 -2.08
C LEU A 588 3.85 3.60 -2.25
N LYS A 589 2.83 4.41 -1.95
CA LYS A 589 1.42 4.00 -2.12
C LYS A 589 1.05 3.85 -3.58
N THR A 590 1.46 4.79 -4.43
CA THR A 590 1.17 4.78 -5.87
C THR A 590 1.78 3.56 -6.56
N HIS A 591 3.02 3.22 -6.23
CA HIS A 591 3.72 2.08 -6.84
C HIS A 591 3.50 0.75 -6.12
N GLY A 592 2.81 0.74 -4.97
CA GLY A 592 2.63 -0.47 -4.16
C GLY A 592 3.91 -0.96 -3.46
N TRP A 593 4.93 -0.10 -3.34
CA TRP A 593 6.21 -0.37 -2.68
C TRP A 593 6.14 -0.26 -1.14
N ILE A 594 4.98 -0.55 -0.56
CA ILE A 594 4.69 -0.44 0.89
C ILE A 594 5.40 -1.55 1.67
#